data_AF-A0A959RJN5-F1
#
_entry.id   AF-A0A959RJN5-F1
#
_cell.length_a   1.000
_cell.length_b   1.000
_cell.length_c   1.000
_cell.angle_alpha   90.00
_cell.angle_beta   90.00
_cell.angle_gamma   90.00
#
_symmetry.space_group_name_H-M   'P 1'
#
loop_
_entity.id
_entity.type
_entity.pdbx_description
1 polymer ?
#
loop_
_entity_poly.entity_id
_entity_poly.type
_entity_poly.pdbx_seq_one_letter_code
_entity_poly.pdbx_strand_id
1 'polypeptide(L)'
;MATNNSPRKQKANPKFFGEGLTFDDVLLQPGYSQVLPRDVNITSHLTKNIRLNVPVLSAAMDTVTEASLAIALDREGGLGI
;
A
#
# COMPACT_ATOMS: atom_id res chain seq x y z
N MET A 1 -31.96 1.23 -54.05
CA MET A 1 -30.81 1.67 -53.25
C MET A 1 -31.35 2.25 -51.94
N ALA A 2 -31.21 1.53 -50.83
CA ALA A 2 -31.56 2.02 -49.49
C ALA A 2 -30.28 2.05 -48.65
N THR A 3 -29.94 3.23 -48.12
CA THR A 3 -28.76 3.45 -47.28
C THR A 3 -29.08 3.07 -45.85
N ASN A 4 -28.54 1.95 -45.38
CA ASN A 4 -28.71 1.47 -44.01
C ASN A 4 -27.83 2.29 -43.06
N ASN A 5 -28.38 3.37 -42.47
CA ASN A 5 -27.71 4.10 -41.40
C ASN A 5 -28.29 3.64 -40.06
N SER A 6 -27.75 2.55 -39.52
CA SER A 6 -28.08 2.06 -38.19
C SER A 6 -27.44 2.98 -37.12
N PRO A 7 -28.18 3.40 -36.08
CA PRO A 7 -27.63 4.29 -35.06
C PRO A 7 -26.52 3.58 -34.28
N ARG A 8 -25.31 4.17 -34.30
CA ARG A 8 -24.17 3.76 -33.46
C ARG A 8 -24.63 3.78 -31.99
N LYS A 9 -24.86 2.60 -31.39
CA LYS A 9 -25.05 2.46 -29.94
C LYS A 9 -23.80 3.04 -29.25
N GLN A 10 -23.94 4.24 -28.69
CA GLN A 10 -22.93 4.82 -27.82
C GLN A 10 -22.76 3.87 -26.63
N LYS A 11 -21.63 3.19 -26.54
CA LYS A 11 -21.27 2.42 -25.35
C LYS A 11 -21.14 3.43 -24.21
N ALA A 12 -22.10 3.42 -23.28
CA ALA A 12 -22.02 4.18 -22.05
C ALA A 12 -20.76 3.73 -21.31
N ASN A 13 -19.75 4.60 -21.27
CA ASN A 13 -18.56 4.38 -20.47
C ASN A 13 -19.01 4.46 -19.00
N PRO A 14 -18.88 3.41 -18.17
CA PRO A 14 -19.27 3.51 -16.77
C PRO A 14 -18.41 4.62 -16.14
N LYS A 15 -19.07 5.70 -15.70
CA LYS A 15 -18.44 6.91 -15.16
C LYS A 15 -17.74 6.69 -13.81
N PHE A 16 -17.93 5.53 -13.18
CA PHE A 16 -17.45 5.25 -11.83
C PHE A 16 -16.73 3.89 -11.80
N PHE A 17 -15.48 3.92 -11.32
CA PHE A 17 -14.65 2.74 -11.09
C PHE A 17 -14.89 2.23 -9.67
N GLY A 18 -15.46 1.03 -9.53
CA GLY A 18 -15.41 0.20 -8.31
C GLY A 18 -15.95 0.80 -7.00
N GLU A 19 -16.01 -0.04 -5.97
CA GLU A 19 -16.12 0.41 -4.58
C GLU A 19 -14.71 0.37 -3.97
N GLY A 20 -14.34 1.39 -3.19
CA GLY A 20 -13.08 1.44 -2.45
C GLY A 20 -13.36 1.30 -0.95
N LEU A 21 -12.58 0.46 -0.27
CA LEU A 21 -12.68 0.24 1.17
C LEU A 21 -11.56 1.00 1.89
N THR A 22 -11.89 1.63 3.02
CA THR A 22 -10.93 2.23 3.95
C THR A 22 -10.58 1.26 5.10
N PHE A 23 -9.65 1.67 5.96
CA PHE A 23 -9.24 0.87 7.14
C PHE A 23 -10.39 0.58 8.09
N ASP A 24 -11.33 1.52 8.24
CA ASP A 24 -12.48 1.38 9.16
C ASP A 24 -13.58 0.45 8.61
N ASP A 25 -13.54 0.10 7.32
CA ASP A 25 -14.55 -0.77 6.70
C ASP A 25 -14.29 -2.26 6.93
N VAL A 26 -13.10 -2.64 7.40
CA VAL A 26 -12.65 -4.04 7.44
C VAL A 26 -11.94 -4.40 8.73
N LEU A 27 -12.04 -5.67 9.12
CA LEU A 27 -11.31 -6.25 10.24
C LEU A 27 -10.54 -7.50 9.78
N LEU A 28 -9.40 -7.76 10.43
CA LEU A 28 -8.66 -9.00 10.23
C LEU A 28 -9.39 -10.16 10.91
N GLN A 29 -9.76 -11.18 10.14
CA GLN A 29 -10.31 -12.42 10.69
C GLN A 29 -9.20 -13.24 11.36
N PRO A 30 -9.32 -13.60 12.65
CA PRO A 30 -8.34 -14.46 13.30
C PRO A 30 -8.24 -15.84 12.63
N GLY A 31 -7.01 -16.31 12.45
CA GLY A 31 -6.70 -17.64 11.93
C GLY A 31 -5.94 -18.48 12.95
N TYR A 32 -5.90 -19.79 12.73
CA TYR A 32 -5.05 -20.68 13.53
C TYR A 32 -3.57 -20.33 13.31
N SER A 33 -2.81 -20.19 14.40
CA SER A 33 -1.37 -19.90 14.37
C SER A 33 -0.61 -20.85 15.28
N GLN A 34 0.53 -21.35 14.79
CA GLN A 34 1.53 -22.08 15.57
C GLN A 34 2.73 -21.21 15.95
N VAL A 35 2.77 -19.96 15.47
CA VAL A 35 3.87 -19.02 15.68
C VAL A 35 3.48 -18.02 16.75
N LEU A 36 4.38 -17.78 17.71
CA LEU A 36 4.20 -16.74 18.71
C LEU A 36 4.53 -15.36 18.11
N PRO A 37 3.86 -14.28 18.53
CA PRO A 37 4.09 -12.94 17.98
C PRO A 37 5.54 -12.44 18.01
N ARG A 38 6.37 -12.92 18.95
CA ARG A 38 7.79 -12.55 19.04
C ARG A 38 8.69 -13.26 18.01
N ASP A 39 8.21 -14.37 17.46
CA ASP A 39 8.97 -15.25 16.56
C ASP A 39 8.60 -15.00 15.08
N VAL A 40 7.70 -14.04 14.81
CA VAL A 40 7.29 -13.67 13.45
C VAL A 40 8.40 -12.86 12.76
N ASN A 41 8.63 -13.15 11.49
CA ASN A 41 9.58 -12.40 10.68
C ASN A 41 8.88 -11.16 10.08
N ILE A 42 9.32 -9.98 10.48
CA ILE A 42 8.79 -8.69 10.02
C ILE A 42 9.68 -8.02 8.94
N THR A 43 10.73 -8.70 8.46
CA THR A 43 11.58 -8.14 7.41
C THR A 43 10.81 -8.00 6.10
N SER A 44 11.04 -6.90 5.38
CA SER A 44 10.32 -6.58 4.14
C SER A 44 11.23 -5.97 3.09
N HIS A 45 10.82 -6.04 1.82
CA HIS A 45 11.54 -5.45 0.71
C HIS A 45 10.86 -4.16 0.27
N LEU A 46 11.55 -3.03 0.40
CA LEU A 46 11.08 -1.75 -0.14
C LEU A 46 11.29 -1.70 -1.66
N THR A 47 12.45 -2.17 -2.11
CA THR A 47 12.78 -2.32 -3.54
C THR A 47 13.48 -3.66 -3.77
N LYS A 48 13.82 -3.97 -5.02
CA LYS A 48 14.60 -5.17 -5.36
C LYS A 48 15.93 -5.25 -4.59
N ASN A 49 16.52 -4.10 -4.27
CA ASN A 49 17.85 -4.02 -3.68
C ASN A 49 17.85 -3.52 -2.22
N ILE A 50 16.71 -3.02 -1.73
CA ILE A 50 16.61 -2.44 -0.38
C ILE A 50 15.70 -3.33 0.47
N ARG A 51 16.30 -3.95 1.48
CA ARG A 51 15.61 -4.76 2.49
C ARG A 51 15.59 -4.02 3.82
N LEU A 52 14.42 -3.98 4.46
CA LEU A 52 14.20 -3.40 5.78
C LEU A 52 14.01 -4.53 6.80
N ASN A 53 14.51 -4.30 8.01
CA ASN A 53 14.30 -5.23 9.12
C ASN A 53 12.91 -5.05 9.73
N VAL A 54 12.38 -3.84 9.69
CA VAL A 54 11.04 -3.46 10.13
C VAL A 54 10.32 -2.75 8.97
N PRO A 55 9.05 -3.07 8.65
CA PRO A 55 8.35 -2.55 7.49
C PRO A 55 7.76 -1.15 7.78
N VAL A 56 8.60 -0.22 8.24
CA VAL A 56 8.22 1.14 8.64
C VAL A 56 9.13 2.16 7.96
N LEU A 57 8.52 3.21 7.41
CA LEU A 57 9.20 4.34 6.80
C LEU A 57 8.68 5.65 7.38
N SER A 58 9.53 6.67 7.48
CA SER A 58 9.08 8.02 7.79
C SER A 58 8.55 8.76 6.57
N ALA A 59 7.70 9.76 6.83
CA ALA A 59 7.23 10.66 5.80
C ALA A 59 8.33 11.67 5.41
N ALA A 60 8.49 11.91 4.12
CA ALA A 60 9.39 12.92 3.56
C ALA A 60 8.79 14.33 3.73
N MET A 61 8.76 14.83 4.97
CA MET A 61 8.19 16.12 5.34
C MET A 61 9.18 16.88 6.23
N ASP A 62 9.26 18.19 6.03
CA ASP A 62 10.18 19.10 6.74
C ASP A 62 10.04 19.04 8.27
N THR A 63 8.84 18.72 8.78
CA THR A 63 8.56 18.61 10.22
C THR A 63 8.66 17.19 10.76
N VAL A 64 8.90 16.21 9.89
CA VAL A 64 8.94 14.80 10.27
C VAL A 64 10.37 14.31 10.20
N THR A 65 10.99 14.35 9.02
CA THR A 65 12.28 13.68 8.83
C THR A 65 13.39 14.68 8.54
N GLU A 66 14.31 14.75 9.49
CA GLU A 66 15.64 15.31 9.30
C GLU A 66 16.68 14.22 9.61
N ALA A 67 17.97 14.57 9.51
CA ALA A 67 19.06 13.63 9.72
C ALA A 67 18.97 12.87 11.06
N SER A 68 18.52 13.54 12.12
CA SER A 68 18.38 12.94 13.45
C SER A 68 17.35 11.79 13.49
N LEU A 69 16.15 12.01 12.93
CA LEU A 69 15.11 10.98 12.88
C LEU A 69 15.50 9.85 11.92
N ALA A 70 16.10 10.18 10.77
CA ALA A 70 16.53 9.16 9.81
C ALA A 70 17.56 8.19 10.42
N ILE A 71 18.54 8.71 11.18
CA ILE A 71 19.52 7.88 11.89
C ILE A 71 18.84 7.02 12.97
N ALA A 72 17.87 7.58 13.70
CA ALA A 72 17.15 6.83 14.73
C ALA A 72 16.33 5.68 14.13
N LEU A 73 15.61 5.92 13.03
CA LEU A 73 14.81 4.89 12.36
C LEU A 73 15.66 3.78 11.74
N ASP A 74 16.80 4.12 11.15
CA ASP A 74 17.72 3.13 10.58
C ASP A 74 18.29 2.20 11.68
N ARG A 75 18.54 2.72 12.89
CA ARG A 75 18.95 1.92 14.06
C ARG A 75 17.87 0.96 14.53
N GLU A 76 16.60 1.37 14.45
CA GLU A 76 15.45 0.52 14.76
C GLU A 76 15.11 -0.46 13.61
N GLY A 77 15.81 -0.36 12.47
CA GLY A 77 15.66 -1.25 11.31
C GLY A 77 14.58 -0.82 10.30
N GLY A 78 14.05 0.39 10.44
CA GLY A 78 13.22 1.06 9.45
C GLY A 78 14.02 1.95 8.50
N LEU A 79 13.34 2.86 7.78
CA LEU A 79 14.01 3.81 6.88
C LEU A 79 13.47 5.24 7.07
N GLY A 80 14.39 6.19 7.24
CA GLY A 80 14.07 7.61 7.15
C GLY A 80 14.24 8.14 5.73
N ILE A 81 13.30 8.97 5.26
CA ILE A 81 13.40 9.67 3.96
C ILE A 81 13.86 11.12 4.14
#